data_AF-A0A2P8QP34-F1
#
_entry.id   AF-A0A2P8QP34-F1
#
_cell.length_a   1.000
_cell.length_b   1.000
_cell.length_c   1.000
_cell.angle_alpha   90.00
_cell.angle_beta   90.00
_cell.angle_gamma   90.00
#
_symmetry.space_group_name_H-M   'P 1'
#
loop_
_entity.id
_entity.type
_entity.pdbx_description
1 polymer ?
#
loop_
_entity_poly.entity_id
_entity_poly.type
_entity_poly.pdbx_seq_one_letter_code
_entity_poly.pdbx_strand_id
1 'polypeptide(L)'
;MENVQSSACIDATGDKKAGKTTDSVAKQYIGNLGKTDRGIVSVNADAVVDNITYPLQLKIFKPRSRLQPGDVYKTRPPISGGNFTST
;
A
#
# COMPACT_ATOMS: atom_id res chain seq x y z
N MET A 1 3.79 24.24 26.83
CA MET A 1 3.56 23.01 26.04
C MET A 1 4.25 23.25 24.72
N GLU A 2 5.23 22.42 24.35
CA GLU A 2 5.83 22.52 23.03
C GLU A 2 4.86 22.01 21.97
N ASN A 3 4.75 22.72 20.86
CA ASN A 3 3.94 22.27 19.74
C ASN A 3 4.67 21.12 19.03
N VAL A 4 4.18 19.90 19.22
CA VAL A 4 4.60 18.74 18.45
C VAL A 4 3.92 18.80 17.08
N GLN A 5 4.72 18.89 16.01
CA GLN A 5 4.21 18.81 14.64
C GLN A 5 4.10 17.34 14.23
N SER A 6 2.95 16.96 13.67
CA SER A 6 2.73 15.62 13.11
C SER A 6 2.19 15.70 11.69
N SER A 7 2.51 14.68 10.89
CA SER A 7 2.05 14.56 9.50
C SER A 7 1.65 13.11 9.22
N ALA A 8 0.69 12.91 8.32
CA ALA A 8 0.34 11.58 7.81
C ALA A 8 0.83 11.44 6.36
N CYS A 9 1.50 10.34 6.07
CA CYS A 9 1.93 9.96 4.73
C CYS A 9 1.07 8.79 4.25
N ILE A 10 0.56 8.89 3.02
CA ILE A 10 -0.06 7.77 2.31
C ILE A 10 0.66 7.63 0.99
N ASP A 11 1.35 6.51 0.81
CA ASP A 11 2.03 6.18 -0.43
C ASP A 11 1.64 4.80 -0.94
N ALA A 12 1.97 4.54 -2.20
CA ALA A 12 1.87 3.23 -2.79
C ALA A 12 3.26 2.78 -3.24
N THR A 13 3.67 1.61 -2.78
CA THR A 13 4.95 1.02 -3.11
C THR A 13 4.72 -0.24 -3.96
N GLY A 14 5.59 -0.47 -4.94
CA GLY A 14 5.53 -1.65 -5.79
C GLY A 14 6.89 -2.27 -6.00
N ASP A 15 6.95 -3.59 -5.89
CA ASP A 15 8.20 -4.36 -5.91
C ASP A 15 8.09 -5.59 -6.81
N LYS A 16 9.25 -6.03 -7.31
CA LYS A 16 9.38 -7.32 -8.00
C LYS A 16 9.75 -8.41 -7.00
N LYS A 17 8.93 -9.45 -6.87
CA LYS A 17 9.24 -10.59 -6.01
C LYS A 17 10.04 -11.66 -6.76
N ALA A 18 10.95 -12.33 -6.03
CA ALA A 18 11.68 -13.48 -6.57
C ALA A 18 10.74 -14.66 -6.88
N GLY A 19 9.85 -15.01 -5.94
CA GLY A 19 8.88 -16.09 -6.07
C GLY A 19 7.55 -15.68 -6.72
N LYS A 20 6.66 -16.65 -6.94
CA LYS A 20 5.33 -16.47 -7.56
C LYS A 20 4.15 -17.06 -6.77
N THR A 21 4.40 -17.60 -5.58
CA THR A 21 3.43 -18.39 -4.83
C THR A 21 2.50 -17.55 -3.98
N THR A 22 2.94 -16.37 -3.53
CA THR A 22 2.12 -15.45 -2.75
C THR A 22 0.92 -14.96 -3.58
N ASP A 23 -0.27 -14.98 -2.97
CA ASP A 23 -1.53 -14.65 -3.64
C ASP A 23 -1.57 -13.24 -4.24
N SER A 24 -0.79 -12.30 -3.74
CA SER A 24 -0.74 -10.94 -4.30
C SER A 24 0.31 -10.75 -5.40
N VAL A 25 1.05 -11.80 -5.76
CA VAL A 25 2.10 -11.75 -6.77
C VAL A 25 1.55 -12.16 -8.14
N ALA A 26 1.58 -11.23 -9.09
CA ALA A 26 1.14 -11.43 -10.46
C ALA A 26 1.84 -10.46 -11.42
N LYS A 27 1.50 -10.50 -12.70
CA LYS A 27 1.93 -9.46 -13.65
C LYS A 27 1.22 -8.14 -13.32
N GLN A 28 1.98 -7.13 -12.90
CA GLN A 28 1.44 -5.83 -12.47
C GLN A 28 2.24 -4.69 -13.10
N TYR A 29 1.65 -3.49 -13.15
CA TYR A 29 2.38 -2.29 -13.56
C TYR A 29 2.99 -1.62 -12.32
N ILE A 30 4.29 -1.37 -12.33
CA ILE A 30 5.03 -0.75 -11.22
C ILE A 30 5.74 0.49 -11.74
N GLY A 31 5.18 1.68 -11.51
CA GLY A 31 5.80 2.97 -11.80
C GLY A 31 6.70 2.99 -13.04
N ASN A 32 7.98 3.33 -12.83
CA ASN A 32 9.00 3.40 -13.88
C ASN A 32 9.55 2.03 -14.33
N LEU A 33 9.32 0.96 -13.57
CA LEU A 33 9.65 -0.41 -14.01
C LEU A 33 8.69 -0.92 -15.09
N GLY A 34 7.52 -0.28 -15.23
CA GLY A 34 6.49 -0.68 -16.19
C GLY A 34 5.83 -2.01 -15.83
N LYS A 35 5.41 -2.77 -16.85
CA LYS A 35 4.77 -4.08 -16.67
C LYS A 35 5.81 -5.09 -16.16
N THR A 36 5.71 -5.41 -14.88
CA THR A 36 6.61 -6.33 -14.18
C THR A 36 5.93 -7.67 -13.95
N ASP A 37 6.57 -8.74 -14.42
CA ASP A 37 6.21 -10.10 -14.00
C ASP A 37 6.59 -10.31 -12.53
N ARG A 38 5.71 -11.01 -11.78
CA ARG A 38 5.83 -11.19 -10.32
C ARG A 38 5.89 -9.87 -9.54
N GLY A 39 5.14 -8.88 -9.99
CA GLY A 39 4.93 -7.64 -9.26
C GLY A 39 3.99 -7.81 -8.07
N ILE A 40 4.26 -7.06 -7.01
CA ILE A 40 3.38 -6.80 -5.88
C ILE A 40 3.23 -5.29 -5.70
N VAL A 41 2.07 -4.83 -5.24
CA VAL A 41 1.80 -3.43 -4.94
C VAL A 41 1.11 -3.35 -3.58
N SER A 42 1.53 -2.43 -2.73
CA SER A 42 0.90 -2.10 -1.45
C SER A 42 0.58 -0.61 -1.35
N VAL A 43 -0.35 -0.27 -0.46
CA VAL A 43 -0.57 1.08 0.06
C VAL A 43 -0.19 1.07 1.52
N ASN A 44 0.63 2.04 1.88
CA ASN A 44 1.14 2.25 3.22
C ASN A 44 0.55 3.56 3.76
N ALA A 45 0.23 3.58 5.04
CA ALA A 45 -0.13 4.78 5.77
C ALA A 45 0.74 4.85 7.02
N ASP A 46 1.48 5.94 7.16
CA ASP A 46 2.43 6.16 8.23
C ASP A 46 2.20 7.55 8.86
N ALA A 47 2.34 7.66 10.18
CA ALA A 47 2.43 8.95 10.86
C ALA A 47 3.90 9.32 11.04
N VAL A 48 4.23 10.60 10.85
CA VAL A 48 5.52 11.17 11.21
C VAL A 48 5.28 12.14 12.35
N VAL A 49 5.85 11.86 13.52
CA VAL A 49 5.78 12.70 14.73
C VAL A 49 7.19 12.90 15.22
N ASP A 50 7.63 14.15 15.38
CA ASP A 50 9.00 14.48 15.82
C ASP A 50 10.09 13.70 15.07
N ASN A 51 9.95 13.63 13.74
CA ASN A 51 10.85 12.90 12.83
C ASN A 51 10.90 11.37 13.02
N ILE A 52 9.99 10.79 13.81
CA ILE A 52 9.84 9.35 13.97
C ILE A 52 8.65 8.88 13.13
N THR A 53 8.87 7.85 12.32
CA THR A 53 7.84 7.22 11.49
C THR A 53 7.16 6.07 12.24
N TYR A 54 5.83 6.14 12.35
CA TYR A 54 4.99 5.13 12.95
C TYR A 54 4.10 4.48 11.89
N PRO A 55 4.20 3.15 11.68
CA PRO A 55 3.33 2.47 10.75
C PRO A 55 1.90 2.44 11.28
N LEU A 56 0.95 2.93 10.48
CA LEU A 56 -0.47 2.93 10.84
C LEU A 56 -1.21 1.79 10.14
N GLN A 57 -1.01 1.64 8.83
CA GLN A 57 -1.71 0.62 8.05
C GLN A 57 -0.91 0.20 6.81
N LEU A 58 -0.92 -1.12 6.53
CA LEU A 58 -0.42 -1.71 5.29
C LEU A 58 -1.55 -2.48 4.62
N LYS A 59 -1.82 -2.18 3.34
CA LYS A 59 -2.80 -2.91 2.52
C LYS A 59 -2.17 -3.38 1.23
N ILE A 60 -2.21 -4.67 0.96
CA ILE A 60 -1.69 -5.26 -0.28
C ILE A 60 -2.79 -5.28 -1.34
N PHE A 61 -2.45 -4.87 -2.55
CA PHE A 61 -3.34 -4.95 -3.70
C PHE A 61 -3.42 -6.38 -4.22
N LYS A 62 -4.63 -6.94 -4.27
CA LYS A 62 -4.89 -8.25 -4.87
C LYS A 62 -5.21 -8.10 -6.37
N PRO A 63 -4.38 -8.63 -7.27
CA PRO A 63 -4.65 -8.60 -8.70
C PRO A 63 -5.82 -9.52 -9.07
N ARG A 64 -6.57 -9.17 -10.12
CA ARG A 64 -7.80 -9.88 -10.53
C ARG A 64 -7.62 -11.38 -10.72
N SER A 65 -6.48 -11.79 -11.26
CA SER A 65 -6.13 -13.21 -11.53
C SER A 65 -5.91 -14.04 -10.27
N ARG A 66 -5.91 -13.42 -9.08
CA ARG A 66 -5.64 -14.05 -7.79
C ARG A 66 -6.75 -13.84 -6.77
N LEU A 67 -7.90 -13.33 -7.20
CA LEU A 67 -9.06 -13.18 -6.33
C LEU A 67 -9.65 -14.54 -6.00
N GLN A 68 -10.00 -14.74 -4.74
CA GLN A 68 -10.73 -15.92 -4.30
C GLN A 68 -12.24 -15.74 -4.56
N PRO A 69 -13.03 -16.82 -4.61
CA PRO A 69 -14.49 -16.71 -4.70
C PRO A 69 -15.04 -15.82 -3.57
N GLY A 70 -15.79 -14.78 -3.93
CA GLY A 70 -16.33 -13.80 -2.99
C GLY A 70 -15.48 -12.54 -2.78
N ASP A 71 -14.23 -12.50 -3.28
CA ASP A 71 -13.43 -11.28 -3.27
C ASP A 71 -14.00 -10.24 -4.27
N VAL A 72 -14.08 -8.97 -3.83
CA VAL A 72 -14.46 -7.86 -4.70
C VAL A 72 -13.21 -7.28 -5.35
N TYR A 73 -13.16 -7.32 -6.69
CA TYR A 73 -12.06 -6.73 -7.44
C TYR A 73 -12.06 -5.20 -7.32
N LYS A 74 -10.88 -4.61 -7.10
CA LYS A 74 -10.65 -3.16 -7.15
C LYS A 74 -9.67 -2.86 -8.29
N THR A 75 -9.95 -1.82 -9.07
CA THR A 75 -9.09 -1.41 -10.21
C THR A 75 -7.86 -0.63 -9.77
N ARG A 76 -7.90 -0.03 -8.57
CA ARG A 76 -6.81 0.72 -7.94
C ARG A 76 -6.56 0.18 -6.52
N PRO A 77 -5.32 0.27 -6.00
CA PRO A 77 -5.07 -0.01 -4.59
C PRO A 77 -6.02 0.77 -3.68
N PRO A 78 -6.52 0.16 -2.58
CA PRO A 78 -7.49 0.79 -1.72
C PRO A 78 -6.86 1.95 -0.95
N ILE A 79 -7.13 3.17 -1.39
CA ILE A 79 -6.79 4.39 -0.65
C ILE A 79 -7.98 4.66 0.29
N SER A 80 -7.79 4.49 1.58
CA SER A 80 -8.79 4.87 2.59
C SER A 80 -8.39 6.23 3.13
N GLY A 81 -9.01 7.30 2.64
CA GLY A 81 -8.85 8.63 3.25
C GLY A 81 -9.56 8.65 4.59
N GLY A 82 -8.81 8.50 5.68
CA GLY A 82 -9.31 8.74 7.04
C GLY A 82 -8.99 10.17 7.45
N ASN A 83 -9.95 10.87 8.06
CA ASN A 83 -9.69 12.14 8.72
C ASN A 83 -8.95 11.85 10.03
N PHE A 84 -7.68 12.26 10.13
CA PHE A 84 -6.95 12.25 11.39
C PHE A 84 -7.25 13.56 12.12
N THR A 85 -8.11 13.52 13.12
CA THR A 85 -8.31 14.64 14.06
C THR A 85 -7.50 14.37 15.31
N SER A 86 -6.45 15.16 15.54
CA SER A 86 -5.78 15.26 16.83
C SER A 86 -6.64 16.09 17.79
N THR A 87 -7.05 15.51 18.91
CA THR A 87 -7.64 16.23 20.06
C THR A 87 -6.57 16.95 20.86
#